data_AF-A0A2R6IHB1-F1
#
_entry.id   AF-A0A2R6IHB1-F1
#
_cell.length_a   1.000
_cell.length_b   1.000
_cell.length_c   1.000
_cell.angle_alpha   90.00
_cell.angle_beta   90.00
_cell.angle_gamma   90.00
#
_symmetry.space_group_name_H-M   'P 1'
#
loop_
_entity.id
_entity.type
_entity.pdbx_description
1 polymer ?
#
loop_
_entity_poly.entity_id
_entity_poly.type
_entity_poly.pdbx_seq_one_letter_code
_entity_poly.pdbx_strand_id
1 'polypeptide(L)' 'MTGQTTGDSRVGPSQPVGSLDDDSVKRIDVHLERSLHATDPEEKDFHIRHARQLLEACRQS' A
#
# COMPACT_ATOMS: atom_id res chain seq x y z
N MET A 1 0.63 10.42 37.22
CA MET A 1 -0.44 9.49 36.80
C MET A 1 -1.63 10.30 36.28
N THR A 2 -2.35 9.74 35.30
CA THR A 2 -3.28 10.34 34.32
C THR A 2 -2.51 10.97 33.14
N GLY A 3 -2.36 10.36 31.95
CA GLY A 3 -3.09 9.26 31.32
C GLY A 3 -4.12 9.82 30.34
N GLN A 4 -3.66 10.38 29.21
CA GLN A 4 -4.51 10.72 28.07
C GLN A 4 -3.86 10.18 26.80
N THR A 5 -4.12 8.91 26.51
CA THR A 5 -3.94 8.32 25.19
C THR A 5 -5.21 8.60 24.39
N THR A 6 -5.24 9.72 23.66
CA THR A 6 -6.27 9.93 22.65
C THR A 6 -5.85 9.15 21.41
N GLY A 7 -6.33 7.91 21.35
CA GLY A 7 -6.34 7.13 20.12
C GLY A 7 -7.28 7.81 19.13
N ASP A 8 -6.72 8.57 18.18
CA ASP A 8 -7.45 9.02 17.02
C ASP A 8 -7.45 7.88 15.98
N SER A 9 -8.36 6.92 16.21
CA SER A 9 -8.81 5.99 15.17
C SER A 9 -9.98 6.63 14.43
N ARG A 10 -9.76 7.77 13.76
CA ARG A 10 -10.66 8.20 12.70
C ARG A 10 -10.13 7.67 11.37
N VAL A 11 -10.65 6.51 10.98
CA VAL A 11 -10.91 6.24 9.57
C VAL A 11 -11.90 7.32 9.13
N GLY A 12 -11.36 8.47 8.73
CA GLY A 12 -12.11 9.55 8.12
C GLY A 12 -12.79 9.06 6.84
N PRO A 13 -13.82 9.79 6.35
CA PRO A 13 -14.52 9.41 5.12
C PRO A 13 -13.46 9.13 4.05
N SER A 14 -13.59 8.01 3.35
CA SER A 14 -12.70 7.64 2.25
C SER A 14 -12.60 8.83 1.31
N GLN A 15 -11.57 9.66 1.51
CA GLN A 15 -11.19 10.62 0.50
C GLN A 15 -11.01 9.78 -0.75
N PRO A 16 -11.55 10.20 -1.90
CA PRO A 16 -11.23 9.52 -3.14
C PRO A 16 -9.71 9.47 -3.15
N VAL A 17 -9.15 8.26 -3.03
CA VAL A 17 -7.73 8.03 -3.26
C VAL A 17 -7.53 8.72 -4.59
N GLY A 18 -6.70 9.77 -4.61
CA GLY A 18 -6.46 10.56 -5.82
C GLY A 18 -6.27 9.57 -6.96
N SER A 19 -6.92 9.83 -8.10
CA SER A 19 -6.90 8.88 -9.22
C SER A 19 -5.46 8.42 -9.45
N LEU A 20 -5.20 7.14 -9.21
CA LEU A 20 -3.90 6.57 -9.53
C LEU A 20 -3.68 6.79 -11.02
N ASP A 21 -2.49 7.26 -11.39
CA ASP A 21 -2.13 7.34 -12.80
C ASP A 21 -1.93 5.91 -13.36
N ASP A 22 -2.16 5.75 -14.66
CA ASP A 22 -2.12 4.44 -15.31
C ASP A 22 -0.75 3.75 -15.21
N ASP A 23 0.36 4.51 -15.06
CA ASP A 23 1.70 3.93 -14.88
C ASP A 23 1.82 3.30 -13.48
N SER A 24 1.40 4.04 -12.45
CA SER A 24 1.37 3.54 -11.08
C SER A 24 0.53 2.29 -10.94
N VAL A 25 -0.67 2.25 -11.55
CA VAL A 25 -1.54 1.07 -11.56
C VAL A 25 -0.82 -0.13 -12.17
N LYS A 26 -0.25 0.01 -13.39
CA LYS A 26 0.45 -1.07 -14.08
C LYS A 26 1.63 -1.61 -13.26
N ARG A 27 2.39 -0.73 -12.62
CA ARG A 27 3.56 -1.13 -11.82
C ARG A 27 3.15 -1.88 -10.57
N ILE A 28 2.10 -1.44 -9.89
CA ILE A 28 1.53 -2.15 -8.74
C ILE A 28 1.06 -3.54 -9.18
N ASP A 29 0.33 -3.63 -10.28
CA ASP A 29 -0.24 -4.89 -10.79
C ASP A 29 0.86 -5.91 -11.13
N VAL A 30 1.95 -5.49 -11.77
CA VAL A 30 3.12 -6.35 -12.05
C VAL A 30 3.73 -6.93 -10.77
N HIS A 31 3.84 -6.14 -9.70
CA HIS A 31 4.34 -6.65 -8.43
C HIS A 31 3.35 -7.63 -7.78
N LEU A 32 2.05 -7.38 -7.85
CA LEU A 32 1.04 -8.30 -7.33
C LEU A 32 1.04 -9.64 -8.09
N GLU A 33 1.08 -9.60 -9.43
CA GLU A 33 1.15 -10.79 -10.28
C GLU A 33 2.40 -11.61 -9.97
N ARG A 34 3.58 -10.96 -9.87
CA ARG A 34 4.82 -11.66 -9.48
C ARG A 34 4.74 -12.27 -8.08
N SER A 35 4.10 -11.60 -7.13
CA SER A 35 3.91 -12.15 -5.77
C SER A 35 2.98 -13.38 -5.75
N LEU A 36 2.01 -13.44 -6.65
CA LEU A 36 1.09 -14.57 -6.81
C LEU A 36 1.80 -15.79 -7.41
N HIS A 37 2.76 -15.57 -8.30
CA HIS A 37 3.51 -16.63 -8.97
C HIS A 37 4.83 -17.00 -8.28
N ALA A 38 5.29 -16.22 -7.32
CA ALA A 38 6.49 -16.51 -6.54
C ALA A 38 6.31 -17.79 -5.72
N THR A 39 7.22 -18.75 -5.94
CA THR A 39 7.29 -19.99 -5.14
C THR A 39 8.10 -19.82 -3.87
N ASP A 40 8.98 -18.81 -3.83
CA ASP A 40 9.78 -18.46 -2.67
C ASP A 40 9.03 -17.44 -1.78
N PRO A 41 8.90 -17.70 -0.46
CA PRO A 41 8.25 -16.78 0.46
C PRO A 41 8.92 -15.40 0.56
N GLU A 42 10.25 -15.32 0.47
CA GLU A 42 10.97 -14.04 0.56
C GLU A 42 10.76 -13.20 -0.70
N GLU A 43 10.75 -13.84 -1.87
CA GLU A 43 10.43 -13.21 -3.16
C GLU A 43 8.99 -12.68 -3.17
N LYS A 44 8.03 -13.47 -2.70
CA LYS A 44 6.63 -13.03 -2.53
C LYS A 44 6.54 -11.78 -1.64
N ASP A 45 7.17 -11.82 -0.47
CA ASP A 45 7.17 -10.70 0.48
C ASP A 45 7.91 -9.47 -0.06
N PHE A 46 8.95 -9.67 -0.87
CA PHE A 46 9.61 -8.58 -1.59
C PHE A 46 8.63 -7.87 -2.54
N HIS A 47 7.91 -8.61 -3.37
CA HIS A 47 6.95 -8.04 -4.31
C HIS A 47 5.79 -7.33 -3.60
N ILE A 48 5.25 -7.91 -2.53
CA ILE A 48 4.19 -7.28 -1.73
C ILE A 48 4.67 -5.98 -1.08
N ARG A 49 5.89 -5.95 -0.51
CA ARG A 49 6.47 -4.71 0.05
C ARG A 49 6.61 -3.63 -1.00
N HIS A 50 7.09 -3.96 -2.20
CA HIS A 50 7.22 -3.01 -3.30
C HIS A 50 5.86 -2.45 -3.74
N ALA A 51 4.84 -3.30 -3.90
CA ALA A 51 3.49 -2.84 -4.24
C ALA A 51 2.94 -1.85 -3.20
N ARG A 52 3.16 -2.12 -1.90
CA ARG A 52 2.77 -1.21 -0.81
C ARG A 52 3.53 0.11 -0.83
N GLN A 53 4.82 0.09 -1.14
CA GLN A 53 5.63 1.31 -1.26
C GLN A 53 5.13 2.21 -2.41
N LEU A 54 4.76 1.61 -3.54
CA LEU A 54 4.17 2.34 -4.67
C LEU A 54 2.83 2.97 -4.30
N LEU A 55 1.96 2.22 -3.62
CA LEU A 55 0.68 2.74 -3.13
C LEU A 55 0.87 3.92 -2.16
N GLU A 56 1.83 3.81 -1.24
CA GLU A 56 2.11 4.89 -0.29
C GLU A 56 2.64 6.15 -1.00
N ALA A 57 3.51 5.97 -2.01
CA ALA A 57 4.01 7.08 -2.83
C ALA A 57 2.85 7.81 -3.56
N CYS A 58 1.87 7.07 -4.06
CA CYS A 58 0.68 7.65 -4.71
C CYS A 58 -0.27 8.34 -3.73
N ARG A 59 -0.20 8.02 -2.44
CA ARG A 59 -1.03 8.65 -1.41
C ARG A 59 -0.44 9.97 -0.90
N GLN A 60 0.86 10.17 -1.11
CA GLN A 60 1.59 11.38 -0.70
C GLN A 60 1.77 12.40 -1.84
N SER A 61 1.32 12.09 -3.05
CA SER A 61 1.36 12.96 -4.24
C SER A 61 0.17 13.90 -4.38
#